data_AF-A0A0W0FTA1-F1
#
_entry.id   AF-A0A0W0FTA1-F1
#
_cell.length_a   1.000
_cell.length_b   1.000
_cell.length_c   1.000
_cell.angle_alpha   90.00
_cell.angle_beta   90.00
_cell.angle_gamma   90.00
#
_symmetry.space_group_name_H-M   'P 1'
#
loop_
_entity.id
_entity.type
_entity.pdbx_description
1 polymer ?
#
loop_
_entity_poly.entity_id
_entity_poly.type
_entity_poly.pdbx_seq_one_letter_code
_entity_poly.pdbx_strand_id
1 'polypeptide(L)'
;MLSIINPKLLFSLFLGAVGAFAAAGQLQQIINFGSNPTGMQMFLYKPAWLANPLLLIVAIHYCRRTAQAYFQGTQYANLAN
;
A
#
# COMPACT_ATOMS: atom_id res chain seq x y z
N MET A 1 35.91 14.98 -29.61
CA MET A 1 35.11 15.05 -28.37
C MET A 1 33.76 14.41 -28.65
N LEU A 2 33.50 13.19 -28.18
CA LEU A 2 32.13 12.73 -27.87
C LEU A 2 32.26 11.62 -26.81
N SER A 3 31.59 11.87 -25.70
CA SER A 3 31.90 11.36 -24.38
C SER A 3 31.61 9.87 -24.20
N ILE A 4 32.50 9.24 -23.45
CA ILE A 4 32.37 7.89 -22.89
C ILE A 4 31.13 7.88 -21.99
N ILE A 5 30.04 7.28 -22.44
CA ILE A 5 28.89 6.96 -21.59
C ILE A 5 29.37 5.84 -20.65
N ASN A 6 29.58 6.17 -19.38
CA ASN A 6 30.05 5.23 -18.38
C ASN A 6 28.94 4.21 -18.05
N PRO A 7 29.12 2.90 -18.26
CA PRO A 7 28.08 1.90 -18.04
C PRO A 7 27.59 1.85 -16.58
N LYS A 8 28.39 2.34 -15.63
CA LYS A 8 28.00 2.50 -14.22
C LYS A 8 26.88 3.54 -14.03
N LEU A 9 26.86 4.59 -14.84
CA LEU A 9 25.81 5.63 -14.82
C LEU A 9 24.48 5.10 -15.35
N LEU A 10 24.51 4.22 -16.37
CA LEU A 10 23.31 3.55 -16.87
C LEU A 10 22.72 2.59 -15.83
N PHE A 11 23.57 1.85 -15.11
CA PHE A 11 23.14 0.91 -14.08
C PHE A 11 22.51 1.61 -12.86
N SER A 12 23.08 2.72 -12.42
CA SER A 12 22.51 3.52 -11.32
C SER A 12 21.15 4.16 -11.68
N LEU A 13 20.92 4.47 -12.95
CA LEU A 13 19.63 5.02 -13.40
C LEU A 13 18.51 3.98 -13.37
N PHE A 14 18.81 2.71 -13.64
CA PHE A 14 17.84 1.62 -13.63
C PHE A 14 17.39 1.24 -12.21
N LEU A 15 18.30 1.30 -11.23
CA LEU A 15 17.99 0.98 -9.83
C LEU A 15 17.15 2.07 -9.14
N GLY A 16 17.25 3.33 -9.59
CA GLY A 16 16.51 4.45 -9.01
C GLY A 16 15.03 4.54 -9.42
N ALA A 17 14.65 3.97 -10.56
CA ALA A 17 13.30 4.10 -11.12
C ALA A 17 12.25 3.13 -10.51
N VAL A 18 12.69 2.11 -9.75
CA VAL A 18 11.79 1.08 -9.18
C VAL A 18 11.04 1.58 -7.93
N GLY A 19 11.49 2.67 -7.29
CA GLY A 19 10.99 3.12 -5.99
C GLY A 19 9.72 3.98 -6.00
N ALA A 20 9.21 4.40 -7.17
CA ALA A 20 8.15 5.41 -7.25
C ALA A 20 6.74 4.88 -7.60
N PHE A 21 6.58 3.58 -7.80
CA PHE A 21 5.24 2.97 -7.80
C PHE A 21 4.79 2.83 -6.35
N ALA A 22 4.19 3.88 -5.79
CA ALA A 22 3.33 3.72 -4.62
C ALA A 22 2.34 2.60 -4.94
N ALA A 23 2.39 1.51 -4.19
CA ALA A 23 1.66 0.29 -4.50
C ALA A 23 0.15 0.50 -4.28
N ALA A 24 -0.50 1.14 -5.26
CA ALA A 24 -1.94 1.20 -5.34
C ALA A 24 -2.49 -0.22 -5.28
N GLY A 25 -3.48 -0.45 -4.42
CA GLY A 25 -4.08 -1.77 -4.25
C GLY A 25 -3.35 -2.74 -3.32
N GLN A 26 -2.29 -2.33 -2.59
CA GLN A 26 -1.71 -3.15 -1.52
C GLN A 26 -2.26 -2.76 -0.14
N LEU A 27 -2.41 -3.76 0.74
CA LEU A 27 -2.70 -3.54 2.15
C LEU A 27 -1.42 -3.11 2.88
N GLN A 28 -1.44 -1.94 3.51
CA GLN A 28 -0.28 -1.34 4.17
C GLN A 28 -0.53 -1.11 5.64
N GLN A 29 0.43 -1.47 6.50
CA GLN A 29 0.32 -1.17 7.93
C GLN A 29 0.58 0.32 8.17
N ILE A 30 -0.35 0.95 8.90
CA ILE A 30 -0.19 2.31 9.41
C ILE A 30 0.24 2.22 10.87
N ILE A 31 1.38 2.83 11.18
CA ILE A 31 1.99 2.78 12.53
C ILE A 31 1.76 4.06 13.36
N ASN A 32 1.28 5.13 12.73
CA ASN A 32 0.99 6.39 13.42
C ASN A 32 -0.42 6.86 13.06
N PHE A 33 -1.36 6.58 13.95
CA PHE A 33 -2.78 6.92 13.80
C PHE A 33 -3.35 7.55 15.09
N GLY A 34 -2.48 8.08 15.96
CA GLY A 34 -2.85 8.67 17.25
C GLY A 34 -2.55 7.78 18.46
N SER A 35 -3.13 8.14 19.61
CA SER A 35 -2.94 7.40 20.87
C SER A 35 -3.46 5.96 20.74
N ASN A 36 -2.58 4.99 21.04
CA ASN A 36 -2.87 3.57 20.92
C ASN A 36 -2.39 2.82 22.17
N PRO A 37 -3.00 3.05 23.34
CA PRO A 37 -2.56 2.45 24.61
C PRO A 37 -2.71 0.92 24.64
N THR A 38 -3.53 0.36 23.73
CA THR A 38 -3.80 -1.08 23.62
C THR A 38 -2.94 -1.78 22.57
N GLY A 39 -2.07 -1.07 21.86
CA GLY A 39 -1.16 -1.68 20.89
C GLY A 39 -1.84 -2.30 19.66
N MET A 40 -2.99 -1.77 19.24
CA MET A 40 -3.70 -2.22 18.03
C MET A 40 -2.87 -2.00 16.77
N GLN A 41 -3.04 -2.87 15.77
CA GLN A 41 -2.43 -2.70 14.45
C GLN A 41 -3.48 -2.16 13.46
N MET A 42 -3.09 -1.19 12.63
CA MET A 42 -4.00 -0.59 11.64
C MET A 42 -3.58 -0.92 10.21
N PHE A 43 -4.53 -1.51 9.50
CA PHE A 43 -4.63 -1.83 8.07
C PHE A 43 -5.12 -0.68 7.17
N LEU A 44 -4.40 -0.19 6.16
CA LEU A 44 -5.00 0.66 5.11
C LEU A 44 -4.85 0.04 3.73
N TYR A 45 -5.98 -0.07 3.02
CA TYR A 45 -6.04 -0.36 1.59
C TYR A 45 -6.60 0.87 0.88
N LYS A 46 -5.87 1.35 -0.13
CA LYS A 46 -6.33 2.41 -1.02
C LYS A 46 -6.40 1.86 -2.45
N PRO A 47 -7.58 1.83 -3.08
CA PRO A 47 -7.70 1.45 -4.48
C PRO A 47 -7.03 2.49 -5.39
N ALA A 48 -6.72 2.08 -6.63
CA ALA A 48 -6.07 2.95 -7.62
C ALA A 48 -6.94 4.16 -7.98
N TRP A 49 -8.26 3.98 -7.97
CA TRP A 49 -9.25 5.00 -8.26
C TRP A 49 -10.19 5.11 -7.06
N LEU A 50 -10.58 6.33 -6.71
CA LEU A 50 -11.51 6.59 -5.63
C LEU A 50 -12.86 6.99 -6.23
N ALA A 51 -13.93 6.33 -5.78
CA ALA A 51 -15.30 6.73 -6.08
C ALA A 51 -15.56 8.19 -5.66
N ASN A 52 -16.48 8.85 -6.37
CA ASN A 52 -17.04 10.13 -5.99
C ASN A 52 -18.57 9.99 -5.88
N PRO A 53 -19.18 10.18 -4.70
CA PRO A 53 -18.56 10.59 -3.43
C PRO A 53 -17.66 9.50 -2.84
N LEU A 54 -16.66 9.94 -2.06
CA LEU A 54 -15.69 9.04 -1.43
C LEU A 54 -16.36 8.16 -0.38
N LEU A 55 -16.13 6.85 -0.47
CA LEU A 55 -16.62 5.86 0.48
C LEU A 55 -15.49 5.42 1.43
N LEU A 56 -15.86 5.13 2.68
CA LEU A 56 -14.94 4.56 3.68
C LEU A 56 -15.54 3.27 4.24
N ILE A 57 -14.78 2.19 4.16
CA ILE A 57 -15.13 0.88 4.72
C ILE A 57 -14.18 0.59 5.89
N VAL A 58 -14.73 0.28 7.06
CA VAL A 58 -13.95 -0.19 8.22
C VAL A 58 -14.21 -1.68 8.40
N ALA A 59 -13.19 -2.50 8.16
CA ALA A 59 -13.28 -3.95 8.18
C ALA A 59 -12.53 -4.52 9.40
N ILE A 60 -13.28 -5.07 10.37
CA ILE A 60 -12.73 -5.69 11.58
C ILE A 60 -12.81 -7.20 11.45
N HIS A 61 -11.67 -7.87 11.59
CA HIS A 61 -11.61 -9.32 11.43
C HIS A 61 -12.24 -10.05 12.61
N TYR A 62 -12.67 -11.29 12.36
CA TYR A 62 -13.15 -12.19 13.41
C TYR A 62 -11.99 -12.82 14.21
N CYS A 63 -12.33 -13.51 15.30
CA CYS A 63 -11.37 -14.14 16.20
C CYS A 63 -10.40 -15.06 15.45
N ARG A 64 -9.13 -15.05 15.88
CA ARG A 64 -8.02 -15.87 15.33
C ARG A 64 -7.62 -15.56 13.88
N ARG A 65 -7.96 -14.37 13.37
CA ARG A 65 -7.50 -13.89 12.06
C ARG A 65 -6.59 -12.67 12.20
N THR A 66 -5.91 -12.37 11.11
CA THR A 66 -5.09 -11.18 10.91
C THR A 66 -5.78 -10.25 9.92
N ALA A 67 -5.35 -8.98 9.87
CA ALA A 67 -5.84 -8.03 8.87
C ALA A 67 -5.63 -8.55 7.44
N GLN A 68 -4.46 -9.14 7.14
CA GLN A 68 -4.16 -9.72 5.83
C GLN A 68 -5.12 -10.85 5.45
N ALA A 69 -5.41 -11.77 6.37
CA ALA A 69 -6.33 -12.88 6.11
C ALA A 69 -7.76 -12.38 5.87
N TYR A 70 -8.19 -11.34 6.58
CA TYR A 70 -9.53 -10.77 6.42
C TYR A 70 -9.65 -9.96 5.12
N PHE A 71 -8.61 -9.21 4.75
CA PHE A 71 -8.51 -8.49 3.48
C PHE A 71 -8.61 -9.45 2.29
N GLN A 72 -7.88 -10.57 2.32
CA GLN A 72 -7.91 -11.58 1.24
C GLN A 72 -9.20 -12.42 1.22
N GLY A 73 -9.83 -12.61 2.38
CA GLY A 73 -11.01 -13.48 2.52
C GLY A 73 -12.35 -12.78 2.29
N THR A 74 -12.38 -11.48 2.02
CA THR A 74 -13.60 -10.69 1.87
C THR A 74 -13.62 -9.91 0.56
N GLN A 75 -14.79 -9.42 0.16
CA GLN A 75 -14.96 -8.64 -1.07
C GLN A 75 -14.74 -7.13 -0.89
N TYR A 76 -14.40 -6.67 0.32
CA TYR A 76 -14.34 -5.24 0.62
C TYR A 76 -13.33 -4.47 -0.25
N ALA A 77 -12.20 -5.09 -0.61
CA ALA A 77 -11.23 -4.49 -1.52
C ALA A 77 -11.78 -4.23 -2.93
N ASN A 78 -12.65 -5.13 -3.40
CA ASN A 78 -13.29 -5.05 -4.72
C ASN A 78 -14.42 -4.02 -4.74
N LEU A 79 -15.13 -3.86 -3.61
CA LEU A 79 -16.24 -2.93 -3.44
C LEU A 79 -15.80 -1.49 -3.12
N ALA A 80 -14.51 -1.26 -2.86
CA ALA A 80 -13.99 0.05 -2.50
C ALA A 80 -13.69 0.98 -3.70
N ASN A 81 -13.85 0.49 -4.93
CA ASN A 81 -13.62 1.25 -6.17
C ASN A 81 -14.78 2.20 -6.50
#